data_AF-A0AA51M453-F1
#
_entry.id   AF-A0AA51M453-F1
#
_cell.length_a   1.000
_cell.length_b   1.000
_cell.length_c   1.000
_cell.angle_alpha   90.00
_cell.angle_beta   90.00
_cell.angle_gamma   90.00
#
_symmetry.space_group_name_H-M   'P 1'
#
loop_
_entity.id
_entity.type
_entity.pdbx_description
1 polymer ?
#
loop_
_entity_poly.entity_id
_entity_poly.type
_entity_poly.pdbx_seq_one_letter_code
_entity_poly.pdbx_strand_id
1 'polypeptide(L)'
;MRRIYYRFPQRVDLSFAMGMPFNETLKYIAGFDNHESTKTTGKELIRVRTKVQVAVDRATFGEITPDLLRPGVITESVDLQISVLALALRGGGKVPIANGIFYLRLTDGVSRTDIDIAKDGRGEGLDALDVKRILLGAPG
;
A
#
# COMPACT_ATOMS: atom_id res chain seq x y z
N MET A 1 -14.95 6.90 17.52
CA MET A 1 -14.39 7.24 16.19
C MET A 1 -13.03 7.89 16.40
N ARG A 2 -11.95 7.30 15.88
CA ARG A 2 -10.57 7.79 16.07
C ARG A 2 -10.07 8.39 14.75
N ARG A 3 -9.83 9.70 14.73
CA ARG A 3 -9.24 10.41 13.58
C ARG A 3 -7.73 10.47 13.78
N ILE A 4 -6.99 9.64 13.07
CA ILE A 4 -5.52 9.70 13.02
C ILE A 4 -5.13 10.00 11.59
N TYR A 5 -4.44 11.12 11.41
CA TYR A 5 -3.98 11.57 10.10
C TYR A 5 -2.49 11.83 10.14
N TYR A 6 -1.78 11.20 9.22
CA TYR A 6 -0.40 11.52 8.94
C TYR A 6 -0.34 12.90 8.25
N ARG A 7 0.83 13.56 8.30
CA ARG A 7 1.11 14.71 7.43
C ARG A 7 1.30 14.23 5.99
N PHE A 8 0.20 13.87 5.36
CA PHE A 8 0.20 13.31 4.01
C PHE A 8 0.84 14.28 3.01
N PRO A 9 1.65 13.78 2.06
CA PRO A 9 2.29 14.61 1.06
C PRO A 9 1.28 15.45 0.27
N GLN A 10 1.64 16.69 -0.03
CA GLN A 10 0.79 17.59 -0.83
C GLN A 10 0.73 17.17 -2.30
N ARG A 11 1.79 16.53 -2.80
CA ARG A 11 1.83 16.01 -4.17
C ARG A 11 1.34 14.57 -4.16
N VAL A 12 0.23 14.35 -4.85
CA VAL A 12 -0.29 13.02 -5.18
C VAL A 12 0.25 12.63 -6.55
N ASP A 13 0.77 11.41 -6.66
CA ASP A 13 1.31 10.87 -7.92
C ASP A 13 0.24 10.13 -8.73
N LEU A 14 -0.73 9.50 -8.05
CA LEU A 14 -1.83 8.79 -8.68
C LEU A 14 -3.07 8.77 -7.78
N SER A 15 -4.24 8.97 -8.36
CA SER A 15 -5.53 8.77 -7.70
C SER A 15 -6.39 7.77 -8.47
N PHE A 16 -7.13 6.93 -7.76
CA PHE A 16 -8.13 6.03 -8.33
C PHE A 16 -9.19 5.66 -7.29
N ALA A 17 -10.26 5.00 -7.72
CA ALA A 17 -11.28 4.51 -6.81
C ALA A 17 -11.34 2.97 -6.82
N MET A 18 -11.48 2.38 -5.64
CA MET A 18 -11.85 0.98 -5.47
C MET A 18 -13.37 0.88 -5.38
N GLY A 19 -13.97 -0.01 -6.17
CA GLY A 19 -15.42 -0.27 -6.17
C GLY A 19 -15.95 -0.99 -4.93
N MET A 20 -15.26 -0.86 -3.79
CA MET A 20 -15.60 -1.45 -2.51
C MET A 20 -15.80 -0.35 -1.46
N PRO A 21 -16.75 -0.52 -0.50
CA PRO A 21 -16.91 0.40 0.63
C PRO A 21 -15.64 0.57 1.47
N PHE A 22 -15.56 1.65 2.24
CA PHE A 22 -14.36 2.04 2.99
C PHE A 22 -13.78 0.94 3.89
N ASN A 23 -14.61 0.33 4.75
CA ASN A 23 -14.13 -0.70 5.68
C ASN A 23 -13.69 -1.98 4.95
N GLU A 24 -14.34 -2.33 3.85
CA GLU A 24 -13.98 -3.47 3.02
C GLU A 24 -12.65 -3.22 2.30
N THR A 25 -12.47 -2.04 1.72
CA THR A 25 -11.21 -1.63 1.10
C THR A 25 -10.06 -1.61 2.11
N LEU A 26 -10.27 -1.07 3.31
CA LEU A 26 -9.25 -1.07 4.36
C LEU A 26 -8.83 -2.49 4.76
N LYS A 27 -9.79 -3.41 4.95
CA LYS A 27 -9.51 -4.83 5.24
C LYS A 27 -8.78 -5.51 4.09
N TYR A 28 -9.19 -5.25 2.86
CA TYR A 28 -8.57 -5.78 1.66
C TYR A 28 -7.10 -5.35 1.55
N ILE A 29 -6.81 -4.05 1.71
CA ILE A 29 -5.44 -3.52 1.68
C ILE A 29 -4.61 -4.04 2.87
N ALA A 30 -5.20 -4.14 4.07
CA ALA A 30 -4.53 -4.72 5.23
C ALA A 30 -4.10 -6.18 4.98
N GLY A 31 -4.83 -6.93 4.15
CA GLY A 31 -4.47 -8.28 3.73
C GLY A 31 -3.17 -8.38 2.93
N PHE A 32 -2.63 -7.27 2.42
CA PHE A 32 -1.31 -7.24 1.77
C PHE A 32 -0.15 -7.12 2.77
N ASP A 33 -0.41 -7.00 4.08
CA ASP A 33 0.68 -6.92 5.06
C ASP A 33 1.46 -8.24 5.13
N ASN A 34 2.77 -8.16 4.87
CA ASN A 34 3.68 -9.29 4.68
C ASN A 34 3.27 -10.23 3.53
N HIS A 35 2.41 -9.79 2.62
CA HIS A 35 2.07 -10.56 1.43
C HIS A 35 3.31 -10.68 0.52
N GLU A 36 3.49 -11.87 -0.04
CA GLU A 36 4.55 -12.16 -0.98
C GLU A 36 3.98 -12.79 -2.23
N SER A 37 4.42 -12.30 -3.38
CA SER A 37 4.14 -12.90 -4.67
C SER A 37 5.42 -13.15 -5.43
N THR A 38 5.36 -14.08 -6.37
CA THR A 38 6.47 -14.35 -7.28
C THR A 38 5.96 -14.25 -8.70
N LYS A 39 6.70 -13.56 -9.56
CA LYS A 39 6.41 -13.41 -10.99
C LYS A 39 7.65 -13.71 -11.81
N THR A 40 7.48 -14.17 -13.04
CA THR A 40 8.58 -14.32 -13.99
C THR A 40 8.58 -13.12 -14.91
N THR A 41 9.70 -12.40 -14.98
CA THR A 41 9.89 -11.26 -15.89
C THR A 41 11.09 -11.56 -16.78
N GLY A 42 10.82 -11.80 -18.07
CA GLY A 42 11.85 -12.30 -18.98
C GLY A 42 12.38 -13.67 -18.53
N LYS A 43 13.66 -13.73 -18.18
CA LYS A 43 14.32 -14.94 -17.66
C LYS A 43 14.51 -14.93 -16.14
N GLU A 44 14.12 -13.85 -15.46
CA GLU A 44 14.32 -13.71 -14.02
C GLU A 44 13.03 -13.99 -13.25
N LEU A 45 13.17 -14.73 -12.15
CA LEU A 45 12.11 -14.92 -11.18
C LEU A 45 12.18 -13.80 -10.15
N ILE A 46 11.13 -13.00 -10.01
CA ILE A 46 11.09 -11.84 -9.12
C ILE A 46 10.12 -12.14 -7.98
N ARG A 47 10.59 -12.02 -6.75
CA ARG A 47 9.76 -12.04 -5.54
C ARG A 47 9.46 -10.62 -5.09
N VAL A 48 8.19 -10.30 -4.94
CA VAL A 48 7.72 -9.01 -4.41
C VAL A 48 7.18 -9.25 -3.01
N ARG A 49 7.62 -8.44 -2.05
CA ARG A 49 7.13 -8.43 -0.67
C ARG A 49 6.54 -7.07 -0.36
N THR A 50 5.33 -7.07 0.20
CA THR A 50 4.62 -5.87 0.61
C THR A 50 4.52 -5.81 2.14
N LYS A 51 4.73 -4.63 2.71
CA LYS A 51 4.45 -4.31 4.11
C LYS A 51 3.44 -3.18 4.14
N VAL A 52 2.42 -3.28 4.99
CA VAL A 52 1.39 -2.26 5.13
C VAL A 52 1.33 -1.81 6.58
N GLN A 53 1.33 -0.51 6.80
CA GLN A 53 1.25 0.12 8.12
C GLN A 53 0.21 1.24 8.09
N VAL A 54 -0.38 1.54 9.24
CA VAL A 54 -1.38 2.60 9.41
C VAL A 54 -0.81 3.76 10.21
N ALA A 55 -1.19 4.98 9.88
CA ALA A 55 -0.80 6.15 10.65
C ALA A 55 -1.27 6.00 12.12
N VAL A 56 -0.34 6.23 13.05
CA VAL A 56 -0.62 6.21 14.51
C VAL A 56 -0.69 7.63 15.06
N ASP A 57 0.01 8.55 14.41
CA ASP A 57 -0.05 9.99 14.65
C ASP A 57 0.30 10.77 13.36
N ARG A 58 0.67 12.04 13.50
CA ARG A 58 1.00 12.95 12.39
C ARG A 58 2.33 12.67 11.69
N ALA A 59 3.18 11.82 12.26
CA ALA A 59 4.56 11.58 11.84
C ALA A 59 4.92 10.09 11.78
N THR A 60 4.16 9.20 12.41
CA THR A 60 4.52 7.78 12.53
C THR A 60 3.46 6.83 11.98
N PHE A 61 3.94 5.67 11.54
CA PHE A 61 3.14 4.53 11.10
C PHE A 61 3.41 3.34 12.00
N GLY A 62 2.38 2.51 12.21
CA GLY A 62 2.42 1.33 13.05
C GLY A 62 1.61 0.18 12.46
N GLU A 63 1.54 -0.92 13.20
CA GLU A 63 0.86 -2.13 12.75
C GLU A 63 -0.66 -1.95 12.64
N ILE A 64 -1.26 -2.62 11.65
CA ILE A 64 -2.72 -2.71 11.53
C ILE A 64 -3.19 -3.84 12.44
N THR A 65 -3.84 -3.49 13.55
CA THR A 65 -4.41 -4.48 14.48
C THR A 65 -5.84 -4.86 14.09
N PRO A 66 -6.33 -6.08 14.41
CA PRO A 66 -7.71 -6.48 14.12
C PRO A 66 -8.76 -5.52 14.70
N ASP A 67 -8.47 -4.94 15.87
CA ASP A 67 -9.35 -3.98 16.53
C ASP A 67 -9.59 -2.71 15.70
N LEU A 68 -8.58 -2.28 14.95
CA LEU A 68 -8.59 -1.10 14.10
C LEU A 68 -9.41 -1.31 12.82
N LEU A 69 -9.56 -2.56 12.39
CA LEU A 69 -10.34 -2.98 11.22
C LEU A 69 -11.85 -3.15 11.51
N ARG A 70 -12.26 -3.06 12.79
CA ARG A 70 -13.68 -3.18 13.16
C ARG A 70 -14.49 -2.02 12.56
N PRO A 71 -15.69 -2.30 12.00
CA PRO A 71 -16.58 -1.25 11.52
C PRO A 71 -16.84 -0.18 12.59
N GLY A 72 -16.88 1.09 12.21
CA GLY A 72 -17.14 2.20 13.14
C GLY A 72 -15.92 2.75 13.88
N VAL A 73 -14.77 2.05 13.85
CA VAL A 73 -13.54 2.55 14.49
C VAL A 73 -12.90 3.67 13.67
N ILE A 74 -12.78 3.44 12.36
CA ILE A 74 -12.37 4.39 11.32
C ILE A 74 -13.50 4.46 10.28
N THR A 75 -13.96 5.66 9.95
CA THR A 75 -15.23 5.82 9.20
C THR A 75 -15.21 6.94 8.17
N GLU A 76 -14.06 7.55 7.87
CA GLU A 76 -14.00 8.66 6.90
C GLU A 76 -12.73 8.61 6.06
N SER A 77 -11.59 8.47 6.71
CA SER A 77 -10.31 8.42 6.02
C SER A 77 -9.24 7.78 6.89
N VAL A 78 -8.25 7.20 6.23
CA VAL A 78 -7.08 6.62 6.88
C VAL A 78 -5.86 6.79 5.98
N ASP A 79 -4.75 7.16 6.61
CA ASP A 79 -3.45 7.23 5.96
C ASP A 79 -2.66 5.95 6.25
N LEU A 80 -2.09 5.37 5.20
CA LEU A 80 -1.31 4.14 5.24
C LEU A 80 0.09 4.39 4.67
N GLN A 81 1.05 3.60 5.11
CA GLN A 81 2.35 3.46 4.47
C GLN A 81 2.45 2.05 3.88
N ILE A 82 2.84 1.97 2.61
CA ILE A 82 3.14 0.74 1.91
C ILE A 82 4.63 0.72 1.57
N SER A 83 5.33 -0.32 2.03
CA SER A 83 6.69 -0.62 1.56
C SER A 83 6.65 -1.80 0.61
N VAL A 84 7.30 -1.68 -0.54
CA VAL A 84 7.39 -2.73 -1.55
C VAL A 84 8.87 -3.04 -1.82
N LEU A 85 9.25 -4.29 -1.59
CA LEU A 85 10.58 -4.81 -1.88
C LEU A 85 10.50 -5.86 -2.99
N ALA A 86 11.15 -5.58 -4.12
CA ALA A 86 11.30 -6.53 -5.22
C ALA A 86 12.72 -7.14 -5.20
N LEU A 87 12.79 -8.46 -5.24
CA LEU A 87 14.02 -9.25 -5.22
C LEU A 87 14.10 -10.12 -6.48
N ALA A 88 15.17 -10.01 -7.25
CA ALA A 88 15.50 -11.01 -8.26
C ALA A 88 16.04 -12.27 -7.57
N LEU A 89 15.43 -13.41 -7.88
CA LEU A 89 15.83 -14.73 -7.43
C LEU A 89 16.75 -15.34 -8.49
N ARG A 90 18.04 -15.42 -8.17
CA ARG A 90 19.06 -16.01 -9.04
C ARG A 90 19.63 -17.26 -8.38
N GLY A 91 20.22 -18.16 -9.16
CA GLY A 91 20.75 -19.45 -8.66
C GLY A 91 21.74 -19.35 -7.48
N GLY A 92 22.35 -18.19 -7.26
CA GLY A 92 23.26 -17.91 -6.15
C GLY A 92 22.73 -16.99 -5.03
N GLY A 93 21.47 -16.54 -5.06
CA GLY A 93 20.94 -15.68 -4.00
C GLY A 93 19.76 -14.79 -4.40
N LYS A 94 19.39 -13.88 -3.49
CA LYS A 94 18.33 -12.89 -3.66
C LYS A 94 18.96 -11.51 -3.79
N VAL A 95 18.71 -10.81 -4.90
CA VAL A 95 19.26 -9.47 -5.16
C VAL A 95 18.13 -8.45 -5.13
N PRO A 96 18.17 -7.43 -4.25
CA PRO A 96 17.22 -6.34 -4.30
C PRO A 96 17.33 -5.58 -5.62
N ILE A 97 16.21 -5.48 -6.33
CA ILE A 97 16.13 -4.75 -7.61
C ILE A 97 15.24 -3.51 -7.51
N ALA A 98 14.33 -3.45 -6.54
CA ALA A 98 13.62 -2.24 -6.20
C ALA A 98 13.18 -2.25 -4.74
N ASN A 99 13.19 -1.08 -4.11
CA ASN A 99 12.64 -0.84 -2.79
C ASN A 99 11.95 0.53 -2.79
N GLY A 100 10.66 0.56 -2.52
CA GLY A 100 9.86 1.78 -2.57
C GLY A 100 8.96 1.91 -1.35
N ILE A 101 8.86 3.14 -0.84
CA ILE A 101 7.91 3.52 0.19
C ILE A 101 6.88 4.44 -0.44
N PHE A 102 5.60 4.18 -0.16
CA PHE A 102 4.48 4.93 -0.68
C PHE A 102 3.50 5.23 0.46
N TYR A 103 2.91 6.41 0.41
CA TYR A 103 1.83 6.83 1.28
C TYR A 103 0.52 6.70 0.55
N LEU A 104 -0.46 6.10 1.20
CA LEU A 104 -1.82 5.99 0.70
C LEU A 104 -2.77 6.76 1.60
N ARG A 105 -3.72 7.47 0.99
CA ARG A 105 -4.89 7.99 1.69
C ARG A 105 -6.13 7.33 1.13
N LEU A 106 -6.84 6.61 1.99
CA LEU A 106 -8.17 6.09 1.68
C LEU A 106 -9.18 7.12 2.18
N THR A 107 -10.15 7.46 1.34
CA THR A 107 -11.26 8.35 1.69
C THR A 107 -12.58 7.66 1.36
N ASP A 108 -13.51 7.68 2.30
CA ASP A 108 -14.84 7.09 2.14
C ASP A 108 -15.67 7.89 1.12
N GLY A 109 -16.04 7.23 0.03
CA GLY A 109 -16.95 7.72 -1.00
C GLY A 109 -18.33 7.08 -0.93
N VAL A 110 -18.73 6.57 0.25
CA VAL A 110 -20.00 5.89 0.57
C VAL A 110 -20.12 4.51 -0.07
N SER A 111 -20.19 4.44 -1.41
CA SER A 111 -20.30 3.18 -2.16
C SER A 111 -18.98 2.72 -2.77
N ARG A 112 -17.92 3.50 -2.57
CA ARG A 112 -16.57 3.27 -3.08
C ARG A 112 -15.55 3.89 -2.13
N THR A 113 -14.29 3.58 -2.34
CA THR A 113 -13.18 4.19 -1.60
C THR A 113 -12.25 4.87 -2.58
N ASP A 114 -12.08 6.18 -2.44
CA ASP A 114 -11.09 6.93 -3.22
C ASP A 114 -9.71 6.71 -2.58
N ILE A 115 -8.69 6.46 -3.40
CA ILE A 115 -7.32 6.18 -3.00
C ILE A 115 -6.37 7.15 -3.70
N ASP A 116 -5.64 7.91 -2.90
CA ASP A 116 -4.52 8.73 -3.35
C ASP A 116 -3.20 8.04 -2.99
N ILE A 117 -2.25 8.02 -3.92
CA ILE A 117 -0.90 7.48 -3.72
C ILE A 117 0.13 8.60 -3.90
N ALA A 118 1.05 8.71 -2.95
CA ALA A 118 2.23 9.55 -3.04
C ALA A 118 3.48 8.71 -2.76
N LYS A 119 4.51 8.81 -3.60
CA LYS A 119 5.80 8.16 -3.37
C LYS A 119 6.62 8.94 -2.36
N ASP A 120 7.28 8.22 -1.45
CA ASP A 120 8.29 8.82 -0.59
C ASP A 120 9.61 8.99 -1.35
N GLY A 121 10.09 10.24 -1.42
CA GLY A 121 11.33 10.59 -2.11
C GLY A 121 11.28 10.49 -3.64
N ARG A 122 12.47 10.49 -4.27
CA ARG A 122 12.66 10.49 -5.74
C ARG A 122 13.41 9.26 -6.26
N GLY A 123 13.46 8.18 -5.50
CA GLY A 123 14.18 6.97 -5.91
C GLY A 123 13.65 6.41 -7.24
N GLU A 124 14.50 5.74 -8.02
CA GLU A 124 14.08 5.05 -9.25
C GLU A 124 13.52 3.65 -8.94
N GLY A 125 12.88 2.99 -9.91
CA GLY A 125 12.41 1.60 -9.78
C GLY A 125 10.89 1.46 -9.79
N LEU A 126 10.25 1.57 -8.63
CA LEU A 126 8.78 1.41 -8.49
C LEU A 126 8.07 2.76 -8.55
N ASP A 127 6.90 2.82 -9.16
CA ASP A 127 6.05 4.02 -9.13
C ASP A 127 4.64 3.76 -8.57
N ALA A 128 3.82 4.81 -8.52
CA ALA A 128 2.46 4.72 -7.99
C ALA A 128 1.55 3.80 -8.83
N LEU A 129 1.83 3.63 -10.12
CA LEU A 129 1.09 2.73 -10.99
C LEU A 129 1.39 1.26 -10.64
N ASP A 130 2.63 0.95 -10.28
CA ASP A 130 3.00 -0.39 -9.78
C ASP A 130 2.26 -0.74 -8.49
N VAL A 131 2.17 0.21 -7.54
CA VAL A 131 1.40 0.03 -6.31
C VAL A 131 -0.08 -0.21 -6.62
N LYS A 132 -0.67 0.58 -7.52
CA LYS A 132 -2.05 0.35 -7.97
C LYS A 132 -2.23 -1.05 -8.56
N ARG A 133 -1.30 -1.54 -9.39
CA ARG A 133 -1.38 -2.90 -9.96
C ARG A 133 -1.35 -3.97 -8.87
N ILE A 134 -0.45 -3.84 -7.90
CA ILE A 134 -0.39 -4.74 -6.73
C ILE A 134 -1.74 -4.76 -6.00
N LEU A 135 -2.30 -3.58 -5.71
CA LEU A 135 -3.58 -3.45 -5.01
C LEU A 135 -4.78 -3.92 -5.83
N LEU A 136 -4.70 -3.95 -7.15
CA LEU A 136 -5.76 -4.52 -7.99
C LEU A 136 -5.59 -6.03 -8.20
N GLY A 137 -4.62 -6.65 -7.52
CA GLY A 137 -4.30 -8.07 -7.70
C GLY A 137 -3.70 -8.40 -9.08
N ALA A 138 -3.30 -7.38 -9.85
CA ALA A 138 -2.61 -7.59 -11.10
C ALA A 138 -1.13 -7.89 -10.81
N PRO A 139 -0.53 -8.96 -11.39
CA PRO A 139 0.92 -9.06 -11.41
C PRO A 139 1.46 -7.86 -12.19
N GLY A 140 2.21 -6.99 -11.51
CA GLY A 140 2.97 -5.93 -12.19
C GLY A 140 4.09 -6.50 -13.04
#